data_AF-A0A3D8VG67-F1
#
_entry.id   AF-A0A3D8VG67-F1
#
_cell.length_a   1.000
_cell.length_b   1.000
_cell.length_c   1.000
_cell.angle_alpha   90.00
_cell.angle_beta   90.00
_cell.angle_gamma   90.00
#
_symmetry.space_group_name_H-M   'P 1'
#
loop_
_entity.id
_entity.type
_entity.pdbx_description
1 polymer ?
#
loop_
_entity_poly.entity_id
_entity_poly.type
_entity_poly.pdbx_seq_one_letter_code
_entity_poly.pdbx_strand_id
1 'polypeptide(L)'
;MAIANAKQMKSLALAYMGDSVYELYVRQHLLEKGEVKPQHLHQAAIQFVSAVSQANVVSVWQEERTLTEEEEGVLRRGRNAKSGSVPKNTNVQTYRYSTAFEAVLGFLYLSGQTERLEILIKHAIQIVEERSEA
;
A
#
# COMPACT_ATOMS: atom_id res chain seq x y z
N MET A 1 -4.95 -2.81 -18.50
CA MET A 1 -5.21 -1.56 -19.25
C MET A 1 -4.36 -0.47 -18.61
N ALA A 2 -3.39 0.11 -19.33
CA ALA A 2 -2.52 1.16 -18.78
C ALA A 2 -3.10 2.54 -19.07
N ILE A 3 -3.04 3.45 -18.10
CA ILE A 3 -3.42 4.86 -18.27
C ILE A 3 -2.16 5.64 -18.67
N ALA A 4 -2.17 6.20 -19.88
CA ALA A 4 -1.02 6.87 -20.50
C ALA A 4 -0.34 7.95 -19.63
N ASN A 5 -1.07 8.57 -18.71
CA ASN A 5 -0.58 9.66 -17.85
C ASN A 5 -0.56 9.34 -16.35
N ALA A 6 -0.45 8.07 -15.96
CA ALA A 6 -0.40 7.66 -14.55
C ALA A 6 0.62 8.47 -13.72
N LYS A 7 1.78 8.82 -14.31
CA LYS A 7 2.82 9.66 -13.68
C LYS A 7 2.34 11.06 -13.27
N GLN A 8 1.41 11.64 -14.03
CA GLN A 8 0.89 13.00 -13.84
C GLN A 8 -0.36 13.05 -12.95
N MET A 9 -0.89 11.89 -12.56
CA MET A 9 -2.08 11.83 -11.70
C MET A 9 -1.79 12.41 -10.31
N LYS A 10 -2.82 13.02 -9.71
CA LYS A 10 -2.75 13.52 -8.33
C LYS A 10 -2.56 12.33 -7.38
N SER A 11 -1.71 12.48 -6.37
CA SER A 11 -1.35 11.39 -5.46
C SER A 11 -2.55 10.77 -4.76
N LEU A 12 -3.60 11.54 -4.44
CA LEU A 12 -4.82 11.01 -3.82
C LEU A 12 -5.61 10.09 -4.77
N ALA A 13 -5.57 10.35 -6.08
CA ALA A 13 -6.20 9.48 -7.07
C ALA A 13 -5.39 8.18 -7.26
N LEU A 14 -4.06 8.27 -7.19
CA LEU A 14 -3.20 7.08 -7.16
C LEU A 14 -3.46 6.25 -5.91
N ALA A 15 -3.50 6.89 -4.73
CA ALA A 15 -3.77 6.23 -3.46
C ALA A 15 -5.13 5.53 -3.46
N TYR A 16 -6.17 6.19 -3.96
CA TYR A 16 -7.50 5.59 -4.11
C TYR A 16 -7.47 4.27 -4.91
N MET A 17 -6.70 4.21 -5.99
CA MET A 17 -6.54 2.97 -6.75
C MET A 17 -5.68 1.94 -6.02
N GLY A 18 -4.56 2.38 -5.44
CA GLY A 18 -3.63 1.50 -4.75
C GLY A 18 -4.21 0.82 -3.51
N ASP A 19 -5.09 1.49 -2.78
CA ASP A 19 -5.87 0.92 -1.67
C ASP A 19 -6.69 -0.29 -2.13
N SER A 20 -7.49 -0.13 -3.20
CA SER A 20 -8.29 -1.21 -3.76
C SER A 20 -7.44 -2.36 -4.32
N VAL A 21 -6.31 -2.03 -4.95
CA VAL A 21 -5.36 -3.04 -5.45
C VAL A 21 -4.78 -3.82 -4.28
N TYR A 22 -4.27 -3.17 -3.24
CA TYR A 22 -3.66 -3.85 -2.12
C TYR A 22 -4.67 -4.74 -1.37
N GLU A 23 -5.88 -4.24 -1.12
CA GLU A 23 -6.98 -5.00 -0.52
C GLU A 23 -7.29 -6.28 -1.31
N LEU A 24 -7.30 -6.23 -2.65
CA LEU A 24 -7.52 -7.40 -3.50
C LEU A 24 -6.44 -8.46 -3.27
N TYR A 25 -5.16 -8.08 -3.31
CA TYR A 25 -4.05 -9.01 -3.12
C TYR A 25 -4.00 -9.60 -1.71
N VAL A 26 -4.27 -8.78 -0.69
CA VAL A 26 -4.36 -9.27 0.71
C VAL A 26 -5.48 -10.29 0.85
N ARG A 27 -6.67 -10.03 0.30
CA ARG A 27 -7.78 -10.98 0.35
C ARG A 27 -7.45 -12.27 -0.39
N GLN A 28 -6.79 -12.19 -1.54
CA GLN A 28 -6.34 -13.36 -2.28
C GLN A 28 -5.35 -14.19 -1.45
N HIS A 29 -4.33 -13.56 -0.87
CA HIS A 29 -3.33 -14.21 -0.01
C HIS A 29 -3.98 -14.95 1.16
N LEU A 30 -4.94 -14.32 1.85
CA LEU A 30 -5.64 -14.94 2.97
C LEU A 30 -6.46 -16.17 2.57
N LEU A 31 -7.13 -16.10 1.41
CA LEU A 31 -7.87 -17.24 0.85
C LEU A 31 -6.92 -18.38 0.45
N GLU A 32 -5.78 -18.06 -0.16
CA GLU A 32 -4.74 -19.04 -0.52
C GLU A 32 -4.12 -19.71 0.71
N LYS A 33 -4.03 -19.00 1.84
CA LYS A 33 -3.57 -19.53 3.14
C LYS A 33 -4.60 -20.44 3.83
N GLY A 34 -5.82 -20.54 3.29
CA GLY A 34 -6.87 -21.44 3.79
C GLY A 34 -7.82 -20.81 4.83
N GLU A 35 -7.83 -19.48 4.98
CA GLU A 35 -8.82 -18.81 5.82
C GLU A 35 -10.19 -18.77 5.13
N VAL A 36 -11.19 -19.41 5.74
CA VAL A 36 -12.51 -19.62 5.10
C VAL A 36 -13.69 -18.98 5.82
N LYS A 37 -13.49 -18.46 7.05
CA LYS A 37 -14.56 -17.82 7.82
C LYS A 37 -14.57 -16.30 7.54
N PRO A 38 -15.67 -15.71 7.03
CA PRO A 38 -15.72 -14.29 6.67
C PRO A 38 -15.29 -13.33 7.79
N GLN A 39 -15.67 -13.62 9.04
CA GLN A 39 -15.28 -12.81 10.19
C GLN A 39 -13.77 -12.83 10.44
N HIS A 40 -13.14 -13.99 10.28
CA HIS A 40 -11.69 -14.14 10.45
C HIS A 40 -10.95 -13.50 9.29
N LEU A 41 -11.45 -13.65 8.05
CA LEU A 41 -10.89 -12.98 6.86
C LEU A 41 -10.85 -11.46 7.03
N HIS A 42 -11.92 -10.86 7.52
CA HIS A 42 -11.95 -9.41 7.75
C HIS A 42 -10.95 -8.99 8.83
N GLN A 43 -10.90 -9.70 9.95
CA GLN A 43 -9.97 -9.39 11.04
C GLN A 43 -8.51 -9.58 10.63
N ALA A 44 -8.21 -10.62 9.86
CA ALA A 44 -6.89 -10.88 9.31
C ALA A 44 -6.50 -9.79 8.31
N ALA A 45 -7.39 -9.42 7.38
CA ALA A 45 -7.13 -8.38 6.39
C ALA A 45 -6.76 -7.03 7.03
N ILE A 46 -7.44 -6.65 8.13
CA ILE A 46 -7.12 -5.42 8.88
C ILE A 46 -5.64 -5.36 9.31
N GLN A 47 -5.01 -6.50 9.65
CA GLN A 47 -3.59 -6.53 10.02
C GLN A 47 -2.68 -6.09 8.89
N PHE A 48 -3.08 -6.30 7.63
CA PHE A 48 -2.31 -5.90 6.46
C PHE A 48 -2.66 -4.47 6.02
N VAL A 49 -3.95 -4.15 5.95
CA VAL A 49 -4.43 -2.93 5.28
C VAL A 49 -4.53 -1.72 6.21
N SER A 50 -4.29 -1.88 7.52
CA SER A 50 -4.30 -0.73 8.43
C SER A 50 -3.23 0.30 8.06
N ALA A 51 -3.53 1.58 8.29
CA ALA A 51 -2.59 2.67 8.05
C ALA A 51 -1.27 2.52 8.83
N VAL A 52 -1.33 1.90 10.02
CA VAL A 52 -0.14 1.60 10.84
C VAL A 52 0.73 0.56 10.13
N SER A 53 0.13 -0.54 9.67
CA SER A 53 0.85 -1.60 8.96
C SER A 53 1.47 -1.10 7.67
N GLN A 54 0.71 -0.38 6.84
CA GLN A 54 1.22 0.21 5.61
C GLN A 54 2.36 1.21 5.88
N ALA A 55 2.26 2.04 6.92
CA ALA A 55 3.32 2.97 7.29
C ALA A 55 4.61 2.24 7.71
N ASN A 56 4.49 1.10 8.42
CA ASN A 56 5.64 0.29 8.78
C ASN A 56 6.31 -0.35 7.55
N VAL A 57 5.53 -0.83 6.58
CA VAL A 57 6.06 -1.33 5.31
C VAL A 57 6.87 -0.25 4.60
N VAL A 58 6.38 0.99 4.59
CA VAL A 58 7.13 2.11 4.00
C VAL A 58 8.45 2.37 4.74
N SER A 59 8.46 2.30 6.07
CA SER A 59 9.70 2.44 6.84
C SER A 59 10.74 1.38 6.42
N VAL A 60 10.32 0.12 6.32
CA VAL A 60 11.21 -0.98 5.88
C VAL A 60 11.71 -0.74 4.45
N TRP A 61 10.83 -0.38 3.52
CA TRP A 61 11.24 -0.08 2.13
C TRP A 61 12.25 1.07 2.04
N GLN A 62 12.16 2.06 2.93
CA GLN A 62 13.12 3.16 2.99
C GLN A 62 14.47 2.73 3.58
N GLU A 63 14.46 1.93 4.64
CA GLU A 63 15.66 1.39 5.28
C GLU A 63 16.44 0.48 4.31
N GLU A 64 15.73 -0.39 3.60
CA GLU A 64 16.31 -1.35 2.66
C GLU A 64 16.58 -0.78 1.25
N ARG A 65 16.15 0.46 0.98
CA ARG A 65 16.19 1.07 -0.37
C ARG A 65 15.52 0.19 -1.42
N THR A 66 14.38 -0.40 -1.07
CA THR A 66 13.62 -1.30 -1.94
C THR A 66 13.10 -0.59 -3.18
N LEU A 67 12.77 0.70 -3.07
CA LEU A 67 12.14 1.49 -4.12
C LEU A 67 13.16 2.06 -5.11
N THR A 68 12.76 2.17 -6.37
CA THR A 68 13.51 2.92 -7.39
C THR A 68 13.34 4.44 -7.18
N GLU A 69 14.21 5.25 -7.79
CA GLU A 69 14.11 6.72 -7.71
C GLU A 69 12.74 7.26 -8.16
N GLU A 70 12.13 6.64 -9.18
CA GLU A 70 10.79 7.02 -9.65
C GLU A 70 9.72 6.71 -8.59
N GLU A 71 9.79 5.51 -7.99
CA GLU A 71 8.87 5.07 -6.94
C GLU A 71 9.02 5.92 -5.67
N GLU A 72 10.25 6.26 -5.27
CA GLU A 72 10.51 7.21 -4.18
C GLU A 72 9.93 8.60 -4.47
N GLY A 73 10.01 9.04 -5.72
CA GLY A 73 9.38 10.26 -6.20
C GLY A 73 7.86 10.24 -5.99
N VAL A 74 7.21 9.13 -6.33
CA VAL A 74 5.76 8.93 -6.10
C VAL A 74 5.45 8.88 -4.61
N LEU A 75 6.22 8.12 -3.82
CA LEU A 75 6.08 8.00 -2.37
C LEU A 75 6.12 9.39 -1.70
N ARG A 76 7.12 10.21 -2.04
CA ARG A 76 7.26 11.57 -1.52
C ARG A 76 6.07 12.46 -1.86
N ARG A 77 5.53 12.35 -3.08
CA ARG A 77 4.31 13.10 -3.50
C ARG A 77 3.07 12.60 -2.77
N GLY A 78 2.95 11.30 -2.52
CA GLY A 78 1.87 10.71 -1.72
C GLY A 78 1.89 11.21 -0.28
N ARG A 79 3.07 11.18 0.36
CA ARG A 79 3.25 11.69 1.73
C ARG A 79 2.89 13.17 1.85
N ASN A 80 3.09 13.96 0.80
CA ASN A 80 2.80 15.40 0.81
C ASN A 80 1.40 15.75 0.26
N ALA A 81 0.58 14.76 -0.07
CA ALA A 81 -0.77 14.97 -0.56
C ALA A 81 -1.63 15.60 0.54
N LYS A 82 -2.25 16.74 0.24
CA LYS A 82 -3.17 17.42 1.16
C LYS A 82 -4.56 16.80 0.99
N SER A 83 -4.90 15.80 1.79
CA SER A 83 -6.30 15.45 2.01
C SER A 83 -6.92 16.59 2.81
N GLY A 84 -7.99 17.23 2.31
CA GLY A 84 -8.59 18.40 2.97
C GLY A 84 -9.02 18.19 4.44
N SER A 85 -9.07 16.93 4.90
CA SER A 85 -9.15 16.55 6.30
C SER A 85 -8.28 15.31 6.59
N VAL A 86 -7.74 15.23 7.80
CA VAL A 86 -7.09 14.04 8.36
C VAL A 86 -8.05 13.43 9.38
N PRO A 87 -8.22 12.09 9.43
CA PRO A 87 -9.06 11.46 10.44
C PRO A 87 -8.64 11.85 11.86
N LYS A 88 -9.61 12.22 12.70
CA LYS A 88 -9.36 12.79 14.04
C LYS A 88 -8.60 11.84 14.99
N ASN A 89 -8.64 10.53 14.73
CA ASN A 89 -8.08 9.50 15.60
C ASN A 89 -6.81 8.83 15.01
N THR A 90 -6.22 9.40 13.96
CA THR A 90 -5.04 8.81 13.30
C THR A 90 -3.86 9.76 13.41
N ASN A 91 -2.69 9.23 13.78
CA ASN A 91 -1.45 9.99 13.73
C ASN A 91 -1.21 10.51 12.31
N VAL A 92 -1.03 11.81 12.16
CA VAL A 92 -0.87 12.49 10.87
C VAL A 92 0.26 11.87 10.04
N GLN A 93 1.37 11.48 10.68
CA GLN A 93 2.49 10.85 9.97
C GLN A 93 2.11 9.46 9.46
N THR A 94 1.48 8.63 10.29
CA THR A 94 0.99 7.30 9.88
C THR A 94 0.04 7.41 8.70
N TYR A 95 -0.92 8.32 8.75
CA TYR A 95 -1.85 8.55 7.64
C TYR A 95 -1.11 8.94 6.36
N ARG A 96 -0.17 9.88 6.45
CA ARG A 96 0.61 10.34 5.29
C ARG A 96 1.48 9.23 4.68
N TYR A 97 2.05 8.35 5.51
CA TYR A 97 2.84 7.21 5.03
C TYR A 97 1.96 6.13 4.40
N SER A 98 0.78 5.85 4.97
CA SER A 98 -0.21 4.96 4.36
C SER A 98 -0.70 5.48 3.00
N THR A 99 -1.06 6.76 2.90
CA THR A 99 -1.40 7.35 1.58
C THR A 99 -0.22 7.29 0.59
N ALA A 100 1.01 7.40 1.07
CA ALA A 100 2.20 7.27 0.23
C ALA A 100 2.38 5.85 -0.31
N PHE A 101 2.20 4.84 0.55
CA PHE A 101 2.20 3.43 0.19
C PHE A 101 1.19 3.15 -0.92
N GLU A 102 -0.07 3.52 -0.69
CA GLU A 102 -1.15 3.34 -1.65
C GLU A 102 -0.86 4.06 -2.97
N ALA A 103 -0.29 5.28 -2.92
CA ALA A 103 0.04 6.02 -4.13
C ALA A 103 1.10 5.31 -5.00
N VAL A 104 2.09 4.64 -4.39
CA VAL A 104 3.09 3.85 -5.13
C VAL A 104 2.43 2.65 -5.83
N LEU A 105 1.60 1.90 -5.11
CA LEU A 105 0.91 0.74 -5.70
C LEU A 105 -0.05 1.15 -6.81
N GLY A 106 -0.82 2.22 -6.60
CA GLY A 106 -1.71 2.77 -7.61
C GLY A 106 -0.97 3.26 -8.85
N PHE A 107 0.21 3.86 -8.68
CA PHE A 107 1.06 4.25 -9.79
C PHE A 107 1.51 3.03 -10.62
N LEU A 108 2.04 2.00 -9.97
CA LEU A 108 2.52 0.79 -10.66
C LEU A 108 1.37 0.09 -11.40
N TYR A 109 0.22 -0.05 -10.74
CA TYR A 109 -0.98 -0.64 -11.34
C TYR A 109 -1.44 0.13 -12.58
N LEU A 110 -1.61 1.45 -12.47
CA LEU A 110 -2.13 2.27 -13.57
C LEU A 110 -1.13 2.48 -14.69
N SER A 111 0.17 2.36 -14.43
CA SER A 111 1.21 2.35 -15.46
C SER A 111 1.41 0.99 -16.12
N GLY A 112 0.69 -0.05 -15.67
CA GLY A 112 0.79 -1.40 -16.22
C GLY A 112 2.06 -2.16 -15.82
N GLN A 113 2.75 -1.71 -14.77
CA GLN A 113 3.97 -2.33 -14.25
C GLN A 113 3.64 -3.48 -13.29
N THR A 114 2.89 -4.47 -13.79
CA THR A 114 2.31 -5.56 -12.97
C THR A 114 3.38 -6.40 -12.26
N GLU A 115 4.48 -6.75 -12.93
CA GLU A 115 5.55 -7.54 -12.31
C GLU A 115 6.16 -6.81 -11.10
N ARG A 116 6.47 -5.53 -11.27
CA ARG A 116 7.02 -4.70 -10.18
C ARG A 116 6.01 -4.48 -9.05
N LEU A 117 4.73 -4.29 -9.38
CA LEU A 117 3.64 -4.22 -8.41
C LEU A 117 3.58 -5.48 -7.54
N GLU A 118 3.59 -6.66 -8.15
CA GLU A 118 3.52 -7.93 -7.45
C GLU A 118 4.74 -8.16 -6.53
N ILE A 119 5.93 -7.76 -6.96
CA ILE A 119 7.15 -7.81 -6.13
C ILE A 119 6.95 -6.99 -4.85
N LEU A 120 6.51 -5.74 -4.96
CA LEU A 120 6.30 -4.88 -3.80
C LEU A 120 5.18 -5.39 -2.90
N ILE A 121 4.06 -5.87 -3.46
CA ILE A 121 2.95 -6.41 -2.67
C ILE A 121 3.38 -7.67 -1.90
N LYS A 122 4.07 -8.61 -2.54
CA LYS A 122 4.58 -9.81 -1.86
C LYS A 122 5.50 -9.44 -0.70
N HIS A 123 6.39 -8.47 -0.93
CA HIS A 123 7.28 -7.98 0.10
C HIS A 123 6.52 -7.30 1.26
N ALA A 124 5.51 -6.49 0.96
CA ALA A 124 4.65 -5.87 1.97
C ALA A 124 3.92 -6.90 2.84
N ILE A 125 3.36 -7.95 2.21
CA ILE A 125 2.70 -9.05 2.92
C ILE A 125 3.69 -9.76 3.85
N GLN A 126 4.88 -10.10 3.35
CA GLN A 126 5.93 -10.77 4.14
C GLN A 126 6.31 -9.96 5.38
N ILE A 127 6.56 -8.66 5.23
CA ILE A 127 6.90 -7.74 6.34
C ILE A 127 5.81 -7.76 7.42
N VAL A 128 4.54 -7.78 7.03
CA VAL A 128 3.42 -7.78 7.98
C VAL A 128 3.29 -9.13 8.69
N GLU A 129 3.49 -10.24 7.99
CA GLU A 129 3.44 -11.59 8.58
C GLU A 129 4.57 -11.78 9.59
N GLU A 130 5.81 -11.46 9.23
CA GLU A 130 6.97 -11.58 10.13
C GLU A 130 6.80 -10.77 11.42
N ARG A 131 6.15 -9.60 11.33
CA ARG A 131 5.87 -8.76 12.49
C ARG A 131 4.70 -9.26 13.35
N SER A 132 3.79 -10.04 12.78
CA SER A 132 2.67 -10.63 13.53
C SER A 132 3.09 -11.87 14.31
N GLU A 133 4.21 -12.48 13.94
CA GLU A 133 4.81 -13.65 14.59
C GLU A 133 5.85 -13.29 15.68
N ALA A 134 6.30 -12.03 15.72
CA ALA A 134 7.27 -11.49 16.69
C ALA A 134 6.60 -10.89 17.94
#